data_AF-A0A497RJA6-F1
#
_entry.id   AF-A0A497RJA6-F1
#
_cell.length_a   1.000
_cell.length_b   1.000
_cell.length_c   1.000
_cell.angle_alpha   90.00
_cell.angle_beta   90.00
_cell.angle_gamma   90.00
#
_symmetry.space_group_name_H-M   'P 1'
#
loop_
_entity.id
_entity.type
_entity.pdbx_description
1 polymer ?
#
loop_
_entity_poly.entity_id
_entity_poly.type
_entity_poly.pdbx_seq_one_letter_code
_entity_poly.pdbx_strand_id
1 'polypeptide(L)'
;MDLKKVIEKIDETSQDYFMPRRVKIILKKVAEELKREDQDLAVRITSAVYRIEEVSNDVNIPMHAKTALWDIISDLEALKE
;
A
#
# COMPACT_ATOMS: atom_id res chain seq x y z
N MET A 1 3.61 -8.72 -12.05
CA MET A 1 2.41 -7.88 -11.81
C MET A 1 2.66 -6.53 -12.46
N ASP A 2 1.64 -5.76 -12.84
CA ASP A 2 1.86 -4.42 -13.42
C ASP A 2 1.62 -3.35 -12.36
N LEU A 3 2.40 -2.26 -12.33
CA LEU A 3 2.24 -1.15 -11.37
C LEU A 3 0.80 -0.66 -11.29
N LYS A 4 0.13 -0.54 -12.45
CA LYS A 4 -1.27 -0.11 -12.53
C LYS A 4 -2.21 -1.04 -11.75
N LYS A 5 -2.00 -2.36 -11.85
CA LYS A 5 -2.82 -3.36 -11.13
C LYS A 5 -2.61 -3.27 -9.62
N VAL A 6 -1.37 -3.03 -9.17
CA VAL A 6 -1.09 -2.84 -7.74
C VAL A 6 -1.78 -1.58 -7.22
N ILE A 7 -1.73 -0.49 -7.99
CA ILE A 7 -2.42 0.76 -7.65
C ILE A 7 -3.94 0.56 -7.59
N GLU A 8 -4.54 -0.15 -8.55
CA GLU A 8 -5.97 -0.49 -8.53
C GLU A 8 -6.34 -1.30 -7.28
N LYS A 9 -5.55 -2.32 -6.92
CA LYS A 9 -5.74 -3.11 -5.70
C LYS A 9 -5.64 -2.26 -4.43
N ILE A 10 -4.69 -1.33 -4.37
CA ILE A 10 -4.56 -0.38 -3.24
C ILE A 10 -5.80 0.52 -3.16
N ASP A 11 -6.25 1.06 -4.29
CA ASP A 11 -7.42 1.94 -4.36
C ASP A 11 -8.69 1.19 -3.91
N GLU A 12 -8.91 -0.05 -4.37
CA GLU A 12 -10.01 -0.93 -3.95
C GLU A 12 -9.96 -1.23 -2.44
N THR A 13 -8.79 -1.62 -1.92
CA THR A 13 -8.59 -1.90 -0.49
C THR A 13 -8.85 -0.64 0.34
N SER A 14 -8.51 0.54 -0.16
CA SER A 14 -8.77 1.82 0.52
C SER A 14 -10.26 2.18 0.59
N GLN A 15 -11.10 1.55 -0.25
CA GLN A 15 -12.54 1.78 -0.31
C GLN A 15 -13.34 0.76 0.51
N ASP A 16 -12.74 -0.38 0.88
CA ASP A 16 -13.38 -1.40 1.70
C ASP A 16 -13.99 -0.78 2.97
N TYR A 17 -15.30 -0.99 3.17
CA TYR A 17 -16.04 -0.49 4.32
C TYR A 17 -15.42 -0.94 5.65
N PHE A 18 -14.96 -2.19 5.74
CA PHE A 18 -14.40 -2.79 6.95
C PHE A 18 -12.95 -2.38 7.23
N MET A 19 -12.33 -1.57 6.37
CA MET A 19 -11.00 -1.04 6.62
C MET A 19 -10.98 0.06 7.68
N PRO A 20 -10.03 0.05 8.64
CA PRO A 20 -9.86 1.16 9.57
C PRO A 20 -9.53 2.45 8.83
N ARG A 21 -10.09 3.58 9.30
CA ARG A 21 -9.89 4.90 8.68
C ARG A 21 -8.41 5.25 8.49
N ARG A 22 -7.54 4.92 9.45
CA ARG A 22 -6.09 5.18 9.36
C ARG A 22 -5.46 4.42 8.19
N VAL A 23 -5.80 3.15 8.00
CA VAL A 23 -5.32 2.32 6.88
C VAL A 23 -5.78 2.91 5.54
N LYS A 24 -7.07 3.26 5.41
CA LYS A 24 -7.59 3.91 4.18
C LYS A 24 -6.82 5.17 3.81
N ILE A 25 -6.49 6.01 4.80
CA ILE A 25 -5.74 7.25 4.58
C ILE A 25 -4.32 6.96 4.09
N ILE A 26 -3.64 5.97 4.68
CA ILE A 26 -2.29 5.57 4.26
C ILE A 26 -2.30 5.00 2.85
N LEU A 27 -3.21 4.08 2.55
CA LEU A 27 -3.32 3.46 1.23
C LEU A 27 -3.57 4.51 0.12
N LYS A 28 -4.43 5.50 0.35
CA LYS A 28 -4.66 6.59 -0.61
C LYS A 28 -3.39 7.40 -0.88
N LYS A 29 -2.65 7.75 0.17
CA LYS A 29 -1.37 8.49 0.03
C LYS A 29 -0.34 7.67 -0.74
N VAL A 30 -0.28 6.36 -0.47
CA VAL A 30 0.62 5.45 -1.18
C VAL A 30 0.24 5.35 -2.66
N ALA A 31 -1.04 5.22 -2.99
CA ALA A 31 -1.52 5.21 -4.38
C ALA A 31 -1.16 6.52 -5.10
N GLU A 32 -1.33 7.67 -4.44
CA GLU A 32 -0.91 8.97 -4.99
C GLU A 32 0.59 9.03 -5.22
N GLU A 33 1.40 8.55 -4.27
CA GLU A 33 2.86 8.54 -4.36
C GLU A 33 3.37 7.67 -5.50
N LEU A 34 2.79 6.47 -5.68
CA LEU A 34 3.13 5.56 -6.78
C LEU A 34 2.76 6.14 -8.16
N LYS A 35 1.72 7.00 -8.24
CA LYS A 35 1.31 7.67 -9.47
C LYS A 35 2.22 8.84 -9.87
N ARG A 36 3.06 9.36 -8.96
CA ARG A 36 3.96 10.46 -9.29
C ARG A 36 5.12 9.97 -10.15
N GLU A 37 5.52 10.76 -11.16
CA GLU A 37 6.64 10.43 -12.04
C GLU A 37 7.91 11.25 -11.75
N ASP A 38 7.95 11.93 -10.60
CA ASP A 38 9.08 12.79 -10.21
C ASP A 38 10.27 12.02 -9.63
N GLN A 39 10.11 10.73 -9.36
CA GLN A 39 11.13 9.87 -8.77
C GLN A 39 11.17 8.50 -9.47
N ASP A 40 12.32 7.84 -9.36
CA ASP A 40 12.48 6.46 -9.82
C ASP A 40 11.43 5.54 -9.18
N LEU A 41 10.96 4.56 -9.95
CA LEU A 41 9.94 3.62 -9.49
C LEU A 41 10.39 2.85 -8.24
N ALA A 42 11.66 2.42 -8.17
CA ALA A 42 12.19 1.67 -7.04
C ALA A 42 12.19 2.51 -5.76
N VAL A 43 12.42 3.82 -5.88
CA VAL A 43 12.37 4.78 -4.75
C VAL A 43 10.93 4.93 -4.25
N ARG A 44 9.97 5.10 -5.17
CA ARG A 44 8.54 5.19 -4.85
C ARG A 44 8.01 3.92 -4.18
N ILE A 45 8.37 2.76 -4.71
CA ILE A 45 8.03 1.45 -4.12
C ILE A 45 8.61 1.33 -2.71
N THR A 46 9.89 1.67 -2.52
CA THR A 46 10.54 1.55 -1.21
C THR A 46 9.87 2.46 -0.17
N SER A 47 9.52 3.69 -0.54
CA SER A 47 8.76 4.62 0.31
C SER A 47 7.35 4.10 0.63
N ALA A 48 6.65 3.57 -0.37
CA ALA A 48 5.32 2.98 -0.22
C ALA A 48 5.32 1.81 0.77
N VAL A 49 6.25 0.87 0.62
CA VAL A 49 6.40 -0.29 1.53
C VAL A 49 6.61 0.19 2.96
N TYR A 50 7.56 1.11 3.18
CA TYR A 50 7.85 1.63 4.52
C TYR A 50 6.61 2.24 5.21
N ARG A 51 5.81 3.03 4.48
CA ARG A 51 4.57 3.61 5.01
C ARG A 51 3.53 2.55 5.38
N ILE A 52 3.42 1.50 4.57
CA ILE A 52 2.48 0.40 4.83
C ILE A 52 2.94 -0.43 6.03
N GLU A 53 4.24 -0.69 6.15
CA GLU A 53 4.82 -1.39 7.30
C GLU A 53 4.63 -0.63 8.61
N GLU A 54 4.78 0.70 8.59
CA GLU A 54 4.55 1.52 9.79
C GLU A 54 3.13 1.32 10.35
N VAL A 55 2.12 1.29 9.48
CA VAL A 55 0.72 1.05 9.90
C VAL A 55 0.45 -0.42 10.21
N SER A 56 1.05 -1.38 9.49
CA SER A 56 0.83 -2.81 9.75
C SER A 56 1.37 -3.26 11.12
N ASN A 57 2.41 -2.59 11.61
CA ASN A 57 3.01 -2.83 12.92
C ASN A 57 2.20 -2.24 14.10
N ASP A 58 1.20 -1.40 13.86
CA ASP A 58 0.35 -0.86 14.93
C ASP A 58 -0.52 -1.98 15.54
N VAL A 59 -0.48 -2.10 16.88
CA VAL A 59 -1.21 -3.11 17.65
C VAL A 59 -2.73 -2.96 17.55
N ASN A 60 -3.22 -1.76 17.19
CA ASN A 60 -4.64 -1.46 17.06
C ASN A 60 -5.20 -1.81 15.67
N ILE A 61 -4.35 -2.22 14.73
CA ILE A 61 -4.79 -2.64 13.40
C ILE A 61 -5.29 -4.09 13.46
N PRO A 62 -6.51 -4.37 12.98
CA PRO A 62 -7.07 -5.70 13.02
C PRO A 62 -6.37 -6.65 12.02
N MET A 63 -6.41 -7.95 12.31
CA MET A 63 -5.66 -8.97 11.56
C MET A 63 -5.97 -8.96 10.06
N HIS A 64 -7.24 -8.81 9.66
CA HIS A 64 -7.63 -8.78 8.25
C HIS A 64 -6.98 -7.62 7.50
N ALA A 65 -6.86 -6.45 8.15
CA ALA A 65 -6.14 -5.31 7.58
C ALA A 65 -4.65 -5.60 7.44
N LYS A 66 -4.02 -6.23 8.45
CA LYS A 66 -2.61 -6.62 8.37
C LYS A 66 -2.34 -7.58 7.22
N THR A 67 -3.21 -8.57 7.02
CA THR A 67 -3.10 -9.50 5.88
C THR A 67 -3.21 -8.77 4.55
N ALA A 68 -4.19 -7.87 4.38
CA ALA A 68 -4.34 -7.09 3.15
C ALA A 68 -3.13 -6.18 2.89
N LEU A 69 -2.59 -5.55 3.93
CA LEU A 69 -1.39 -4.70 3.83
C LEU A 69 -0.15 -5.51 3.44
N TRP A 70 0.02 -6.71 4.03
CA TRP A 70 1.13 -7.60 3.71
C TRP A 70 1.08 -8.08 2.25
N ASP A 71 -0.11 -8.44 1.78
CA ASP A 71 -0.35 -8.83 0.38
C ASP A 71 -0.01 -7.69 -0.61
N ILE A 72 -0.37 -6.43 -0.27
CA ILE A 72 0.04 -5.26 -1.05
C ILE A 72 1.56 -5.04 -1.01
N ILE A 73 2.22 -5.24 0.14
CA ILE A 73 3.69 -5.14 0.24
C ILE A 73 4.35 -6.17 -0.66
N SER A 74 3.92 -7.42 -0.63
CA SER A 74 4.47 -8.48 -1.50
C SER A 74 4.33 -8.15 -2.98
N ASP A 75 3.18 -7.59 -3.40
CA ASP A 75 2.98 -7.14 -4.77
C ASP A 75 3.92 -5.98 -5.15
N LEU A 76 4.14 -5.03 -4.24
CA LEU A 76 5.04 -3.90 -4.45
C LEU A 76 6.50 -4.34 -4.54
N GLU A 77 6.94 -5.27 -3.69
CA GLU A 77 8.28 -5.84 -3.73
C GLU A 77 8.53 -6.61 -5.02
N ALA A 78 7.54 -7.37 -5.49
CA ALA A 78 7.61 -8.10 -6.77
C ALA A 78 7.67 -7.19 -8.01
N LEU A 79 7.37 -5.88 -7.89
CA LEU A 79 7.57 -4.89 -8.96
C LEU A 79 8.97 -4.29 -8.98
N LYS A 80 9.73 -4.44 -7.88
CA LYS A 80 11.09 -3.91 -7.74
C LYS A 80 12.14 -4.86 -8.33
N GLU A 81 11.81 -6.15 -8.40
CA GLU A 81 12.63 -7.22 -8.99
C GLU A 81 12.41 -7.33 -10.51
#